data_AF-A0A3M1Z4X8-F1
#
_entry.id   AF-A0A3M1Z4X8-F1
#
_cell.length_a   1.000
_cell.length_b   1.000
_cell.length_c   1.000
_cell.angle_alpha   90.00
_cell.angle_beta   90.00
_cell.angle_gamma   90.00
#
_symmetry.space_group_name_H-M   'P 1'
#
loop_
_entity.id
_entity.type
_entity.pdbx_description
1 polymer ?
#
loop_
_entity_poly.entity_id
_entity_poly.type
_entity_poly.pdbx_seq_one_letter_code
_entity_poly.pdbx_strand_id
1 'polypeptide(L)'
;MVITWSRRKLNKYLSRIDGAILLGRYALALKLANRLLKHYYRSFIVSKIPTEQEKENIRLMAHSIRRYIIHHYRQCSMPDTEKRLLMMGMITNVMDVHSRFCEDVSEDTVADEATATYVRRNVTEVIRFLMKYA
;
A
#
# COMPACT_ATOMS: atom_id res chain seq x y z
N MET A 1 17.06 4.18 9.01
CA MET A 1 16.77 5.49 8.39
C MET A 1 15.32 5.85 8.70
N VAL A 2 15.08 6.76 9.64
CA VAL A 2 13.72 7.13 10.08
C VAL A 2 13.01 7.88 8.95
N ILE A 3 11.88 7.36 8.50
CA ILE A 3 11.15 7.92 7.36
C ILE A 3 10.41 9.18 7.84
N THR A 4 10.75 10.31 7.23
CA THR A 4 9.89 11.48 7.25
C THR A 4 8.72 11.22 6.32
N TRP A 5 7.51 11.12 6.88
CA TRP A 5 6.23 10.99 6.19
C TRP A 5 5.94 12.22 5.31
N SER A 6 6.68 12.35 4.20
CA SER A 6 6.68 13.55 3.36
C SER A 6 5.69 13.41 2.19
N ARG A 7 4.71 14.32 2.15
CA ARG A 7 3.78 14.46 1.02
C ARG A 7 4.51 14.69 -0.31
N ARG A 8 5.67 15.37 -0.30
CA ARG A 8 6.46 15.62 -1.52
C ARG A 8 7.03 14.31 -2.10
N LYS A 9 7.56 13.43 -1.25
CA LYS A 9 8.08 12.11 -1.67
C LYS A 9 6.96 11.22 -2.18
N LEU A 10 5.80 11.24 -1.53
CA LEU A 10 4.60 10.53 -1.99
C LEU A 10 4.19 10.99 -3.40
N ASN A 11 4.02 12.30 -3.59
CA ASN A 11 3.58 12.86 -4.87
C ASN A 11 4.55 12.53 -6.02
N LYS A 12 5.87 12.55 -5.75
CA LYS A 12 6.89 12.14 -6.74
C LYS A 12 6.79 10.66 -7.11
N TYR A 13 6.41 9.79 -6.18
CA TYR A 13 6.20 8.37 -6.48
C TYR A 13 4.89 8.15 -7.24
N LEU A 14 3.82 8.83 -6.83
CA LEU A 14 2.53 8.76 -7.52
C LEU A 14 2.62 9.25 -8.96
N SER A 15 3.37 10.33 -9.23
CA SER A 15 3.57 10.82 -10.60
C SER A 15 4.29 9.82 -11.50
N ARG A 16 5.14 8.94 -10.94
CA ARG A 16 5.78 7.86 -11.70
C ARG A 16 4.82 6.72 -12.01
N ILE A 17 3.90 6.43 -11.09
CA ILE A 17 2.81 5.46 -11.32
C ILE A 17 1.89 6.00 -12.41
N ASP A 18 1.48 7.27 -12.30
CA ASP A 18 0.64 7.94 -13.29
C ASP A 18 1.29 7.96 -14.67
N GLY A 19 2.59 8.29 -14.74
CA GLY A 19 3.35 8.23 -15.99
C GLY A 19 3.46 6.81 -16.58
N ALA A 20 3.58 5.77 -15.76
CA ALA A 20 3.58 4.39 -16.24
C ALA A 20 2.21 3.98 -16.81
N ILE A 21 1.11 4.41 -16.17
CA ILE A 21 -0.25 4.17 -16.68
C ILE A 21 -0.44 4.88 -18.03
N LEU A 22 -0.06 6.15 -18.14
CA LEU A 22 -0.19 6.93 -19.38
C LEU A 22 0.61 6.34 -20.55
N LEU A 23 1.72 5.66 -20.27
CA LEU A 23 2.56 5.00 -21.27
C LEU A 23 2.10 3.56 -21.60
N GLY A 24 0.96 3.10 -21.07
CA GLY A 24 0.47 1.74 -21.25
C GLY A 24 1.27 0.67 -20.50
N ARG A 25 2.18 1.07 -19.59
CA ARG A 25 3.06 0.18 -18.83
C ARG A 25 2.40 -0.22 -17.51
N TYR A 26 1.30 -0.94 -17.59
CA TYR A 26 0.44 -1.26 -16.44
C TYR A 26 1.14 -2.14 -15.40
N ALA A 27 1.91 -3.13 -15.84
CA ALA A 27 2.68 -4.00 -14.95
C ALA A 27 3.71 -3.20 -14.13
N LEU A 28 4.38 -2.25 -14.79
CA LEU A 28 5.30 -1.33 -14.13
C LEU A 28 4.57 -0.44 -13.12
N ALA A 29 3.40 0.09 -13.46
CA ALA A 29 2.58 0.88 -12.56
C ALA A 29 2.23 0.10 -11.28
N LEU A 30 1.85 -1.17 -11.42
CA LEU A 30 1.50 -2.06 -10.32
C LEU A 30 2.71 -2.45 -9.46
N LYS A 31 3.88 -2.69 -10.08
CA LYS A 31 5.15 -2.87 -9.35
C LYS A 31 5.54 -1.65 -8.53
N LEU A 32 5.43 -0.46 -9.12
CA LEU A 32 5.71 0.80 -8.42
C LEU A 32 4.75 1.02 -7.25
N ALA A 33 3.46 0.71 -7.43
CA ALA A 33 2.45 0.80 -6.39
C ALA A 33 2.71 -0.19 -5.24
N ASN A 34 3.05 -1.45 -5.55
CA ASN A 34 3.41 -2.46 -4.55
C ASN A 34 4.64 -2.03 -3.74
N ARG A 35 5.70 -1.55 -4.41
CA ARG A 35 6.91 -1.03 -3.75
C ARG A 35 6.58 0.15 -2.83
N LEU A 36 5.73 1.07 -3.29
CA LEU A 36 5.30 2.22 -2.50
C LEU A 36 4.54 1.75 -1.24
N LEU A 37 3.56 0.86 -1.40
CA LEU A 37 2.75 0.36 -0.29
C LEU A 37 3.62 -0.38 0.75
N LYS A 38 4.49 -1.30 0.31
CA LYS A 38 5.45 -2.00 1.19
C LYS A 38 6.33 -1.02 1.96
N HIS A 39 6.82 0.04 1.31
CA HIS A 39 7.67 1.03 1.96
C HIS A 39 6.94 1.76 3.10
N TYR A 40 5.69 2.19 2.86
CA TYR A 40 4.89 2.88 3.87
C TYR A 40 4.43 1.94 4.99
N TYR A 41 4.12 0.68 4.69
CA TYR A 41 3.82 -0.31 5.73
C TYR A 41 5.02 -0.58 6.63
N ARG A 42 6.21 -0.81 6.05
CA ARG A 42 7.45 -0.95 6.81
C ARG A 42 7.72 0.27 7.69
N SER A 43 7.53 1.47 7.12
CA SER A 43 7.67 2.72 7.87
C SER A 43 6.78 2.77 9.10
N PHE A 44 5.50 2.41 8.94
CA PHE A 44 4.53 2.42 10.02
C PHE A 44 4.85 1.39 11.12
N ILE A 45 5.25 0.18 10.71
CA ILE A 45 5.61 -0.89 11.65
C ILE A 45 6.84 -0.45 12.45
N VAL A 46 7.88 0.07 11.80
CA VAL A 46 9.08 0.55 12.51
C VAL A 46 8.75 1.69 13.49
N SER A 47 7.81 2.58 13.13
CA SER A 47 7.47 3.73 13.99
C SER A 47 6.51 3.41 15.13
N LYS A 48 5.55 2.48 14.94
CA LYS A 48 4.46 2.23 15.91
C LYS A 48 4.45 0.82 16.50
N ILE A 49 5.06 -0.15 15.83
CA ILE A 49 5.02 -1.59 16.19
C ILE A 49 6.45 -2.16 16.13
N PRO A 50 7.40 -1.64 16.94
CA PRO A 50 8.81 -2.01 16.85
C PRO A 50 9.07 -3.49 17.17
N THR A 51 8.11 -4.19 17.79
CA THR A 51 8.19 -5.62 18.08
C THR A 51 7.96 -6.53 16.87
N GLU A 52 7.51 -5.99 15.72
CA GLU A 52 7.13 -6.78 14.54
C GLU A 52 8.03 -6.55 13.30
N GLN A 53 9.32 -6.24 13.50
CA GLN A 53 10.24 -5.74 12.46
C GLN A 53 10.53 -6.67 11.25
N GLU A 54 10.10 -7.94 11.25
CA GLU A 54 10.53 -8.95 10.27
C GLU A 54 9.41 -9.49 9.36
N LYS A 55 8.60 -8.61 8.76
CA LYS A 55 7.59 -9.06 7.79
C LYS A 55 7.93 -8.53 6.41
N GLU A 56 8.48 -9.35 5.53
CA GLU A 56 8.62 -9.00 4.10
C GLU A 56 7.30 -9.10 3.34
N ASN A 57 6.40 -9.94 3.85
CA ASN A 57 5.10 -10.20 3.26
C ASN A 57 4.13 -9.04 3.53
N ILE A 58 3.59 -8.46 2.46
CA ILE A 58 2.69 -7.30 2.51
C ILE A 58 1.37 -7.61 3.24
N ARG A 59 0.86 -8.84 3.17
CA ARG A 59 -0.33 -9.30 3.92
C ARG A 59 -0.06 -9.33 5.41
N LEU A 60 1.10 -9.87 5.82
CA LEU A 60 1.48 -9.90 7.23
C LEU A 60 1.65 -8.49 7.78
N MET A 61 2.29 -7.59 7.02
CA MET A 61 2.41 -6.18 7.40
C MET A 61 1.03 -5.52 7.58
N ALA A 62 0.11 -5.69 6.62
CA ALA A 62 -1.23 -5.12 6.70
C ALA A 62 -1.99 -5.63 7.93
N HIS A 63 -1.85 -6.92 8.25
CA HIS A 63 -2.48 -7.52 9.42
C HIS A 63 -1.96 -6.90 10.73
N SER A 64 -0.64 -6.71 10.84
CA SER A 64 0.00 -6.03 11.97
C SER A 64 -0.53 -4.62 12.18
N ILE A 65 -0.55 -3.83 11.10
CA ILE A 65 -1.04 -2.46 11.11
C ILE A 65 -2.51 -2.41 11.50
N ARG A 66 -3.34 -3.30 10.94
CA ARG A 66 -4.77 -3.39 11.28
C ARG A 66 -4.97 -3.70 12.76
N ARG A 67 -4.26 -4.68 13.31
CA ARG A 67 -4.34 -5.04 14.74
C ARG A 67 -3.95 -3.87 15.62
N TYR A 68 -2.87 -3.19 15.29
CA TYR A 68 -2.43 -2.00 16.02
C TYR A 68 -3.49 -0.89 16.00
N ILE A 69 -4.01 -0.54 14.82
CA ILE A 69 -5.01 0.54 14.69
C ILE A 69 -6.27 0.21 15.49
N ILE A 70 -6.79 -1.02 15.38
CA ILE A 70 -7.99 -1.45 16.12
C ILE A 70 -7.75 -1.39 17.63
N HIS A 71 -6.60 -1.86 18.10
CA HIS A 71 -6.32 -1.95 19.53
C HIS A 71 -6.02 -0.57 20.14
N HIS A 72 -5.13 0.19 19.50
CA HIS A 72 -4.64 1.47 20.02
C HIS A 72 -5.71 2.57 19.99
N TYR A 73 -6.58 2.55 18.98
CA TYR A 73 -7.64 3.54 18.82
C TYR A 73 -9.03 3.00 19.17
N ARG A 74 -9.12 1.90 19.93
CA ARG A 74 -10.40 1.25 20.30
C ARG A 74 -11.38 2.20 20.98
N GLN A 75 -10.87 3.15 21.75
CA GLN A 75 -11.68 4.13 22.50
C GLN A 75 -11.88 5.45 21.73
N CYS A 76 -11.28 5.60 20.55
CA CYS A 76 -11.45 6.78 19.71
C CYS A 76 -12.53 6.51 18.66
N SER A 77 -13.50 7.42 18.53
CA SER A 77 -14.47 7.39 17.43
C SER A 77 -13.79 7.80 16.12
N MET A 78 -13.09 6.85 15.50
CA MET A 78 -12.44 7.09 14.21
C MET A 78 -13.45 6.92 13.06
N PRO A 79 -13.72 7.98 12.29
CA PRO A 79 -14.70 7.92 11.20
C PRO A 79 -14.26 6.96 10.09
N ASP A 80 -15.19 6.12 9.64
CA ASP A 80 -15.03 5.16 8.54
C ASP A 80 -13.89 4.14 8.71
N THR A 81 -13.50 3.83 9.94
CA THR A 81 -12.36 2.94 10.22
C THR A 81 -12.51 1.58 9.58
N GLU A 82 -13.68 0.94 9.74
CA GLU A 82 -13.92 -0.38 9.16
C GLU A 82 -13.79 -0.38 7.64
N LYS A 83 -14.36 0.64 6.98
CA LYS A 83 -14.26 0.81 5.53
C LYS A 83 -12.81 1.01 5.08
N ARG A 84 -12.03 1.81 5.81
CA ARG A 84 -10.60 2.08 5.52
C ARG A 84 -9.74 0.84 5.75
N LEU A 85 -9.98 0.08 6.81
CA LEU A 85 -9.29 -1.18 7.10
C LEU A 85 -9.64 -2.28 6.10
N LEU A 86 -10.91 -2.34 5.66
CA LEU A 86 -11.35 -3.24 4.60
C LEU A 86 -10.65 -2.91 3.27
N MET A 87 -10.60 -1.63 2.90
CA MET A 87 -9.90 -1.14 1.72
C MET A 87 -8.41 -1.51 1.76
N MET A 88 -7.77 -1.34 2.92
CA MET A 88 -6.38 -1.76 3.14
C MET A 88 -6.20 -3.27 2.91
N GLY A 89 -7.13 -4.10 3.40
CA GLY A 89 -7.11 -5.55 3.16
C GLY A 89 -7.29 -5.91 1.68
N MET A 90 -8.26 -5.30 1.00
CA MET A 90 -8.53 -5.54 -0.42
C MET A 90 -7.33 -5.17 -1.30
N ILE A 91 -6.77 -3.96 -1.12
CA ILE A 91 -5.63 -3.54 -1.96
C ILE A 91 -4.40 -4.41 -1.71
N THR A 92 -4.17 -4.82 -0.46
CA THR A 92 -3.07 -5.71 -0.10
C THR A 92 -3.24 -7.07 -0.77
N ASN A 93 -4.46 -7.60 -0.83
CA ASN A 93 -4.76 -8.84 -1.53
C ASN A 93 -4.53 -8.72 -3.04
N VAL A 94 -5.01 -7.65 -3.68
CA VAL A 94 -4.77 -7.40 -5.12
C VAL A 94 -3.28 -7.32 -5.41
N MET A 95 -2.49 -6.63 -4.57
CA MET A 95 -1.03 -6.56 -4.71
C MET A 95 -0.34 -7.90 -4.52
N ASP A 96 -0.76 -8.70 -3.53
CA ASP A 96 -0.18 -10.02 -3.27
C ASP A 96 -0.46 -10.99 -4.43
N VAL A 97 -1.70 -11.01 -4.93
CA VAL A 97 -2.11 -11.79 -6.10
C VAL A 97 -1.27 -11.39 -7.31
N HIS A 98 -1.20 -10.10 -7.63
CA HIS A 98 -0.42 -9.61 -8.76
C HIS A 98 1.08 -9.90 -8.63
N SER A 99 1.66 -9.81 -7.42
CA SER A 99 3.07 -10.17 -7.25
C SER A 99 3.37 -11.62 -7.57
N ARG A 100 2.45 -12.54 -7.25
CA ARG A 100 2.61 -13.97 -7.57
C ARG A 100 2.48 -14.23 -9.07
N PHE A 101 1.46 -13.65 -9.71
CA PHE A 101 1.21 -13.90 -11.13
C PHE A 101 2.26 -13.26 -12.07
N CYS A 102 2.89 -12.14 -11.69
CA CYS A 102 3.98 -11.55 -12.48
C CYS A 102 5.35 -12.18 -12.25
N GLU A 103 5.53 -13.04 -11.24
CA GLU A 103 6.74 -13.85 -11.11
C GLU A 103 6.72 -15.01 -12.13
N ASP A 104 5.54 -15.48 -12.51
CA ASP A 104 5.35 -16.69 -13.35
C ASP A 104 5.01 -16.41 -14.83
N VAL A 105 4.62 -15.19 -15.21
CA VAL A 105 4.15 -14.84 -16.57
C VAL A 105 4.79 -13.53 -17.05
N SER A 106 5.01 -13.38 -18.38
CA SER A 106 5.53 -12.14 -18.96
C SER A 106 4.69 -10.93 -18.52
N GLU A 107 5.38 -9.90 -18.04
CA GLU A 107 4.81 -8.82 -17.22
C GLU A 107 3.59 -8.14 -17.83
N ASP A 108 3.52 -8.03 -19.16
CA ASP A 108 2.52 -7.23 -19.85
C ASP A 108 1.17 -7.92 -20.09
N THR A 109 1.03 -9.21 -19.81
CA THR A 109 -0.21 -9.96 -20.17
C THR A 109 -1.28 -9.99 -19.08
N VAL A 110 -0.93 -9.70 -17.82
CA VAL A 110 -1.85 -9.83 -16.67
C VAL A 110 -2.35 -8.46 -16.17
N ALA A 111 -1.66 -7.37 -16.52
CA ALA A 111 -1.93 -6.04 -16.01
C ALA A 111 -2.72 -5.19 -17.03
N ASP A 112 -3.95 -4.83 -16.68
CA ASP A 112 -4.78 -3.91 -17.47
C ASP A 112 -4.84 -2.50 -16.86
N GLU A 113 -5.29 -1.52 -17.65
CA GLU A 113 -5.42 -0.12 -17.27
C GLU A 113 -6.37 0.10 -16.08
N ALA A 114 -7.50 -0.63 -16.05
CA ALA A 114 -8.50 -0.48 -14.99
C ALA A 114 -7.94 -0.96 -13.66
N THR A 115 -7.23 -2.09 -13.65
CA THR A 115 -6.52 -2.60 -12.47
C THR A 115 -5.43 -1.62 -12.02
N ALA A 116 -4.60 -1.11 -12.92
CA ALA A 116 -3.55 -0.16 -12.60
C ALA A 116 -4.11 1.15 -11.98
N THR A 117 -5.19 1.68 -12.56
CA THR A 117 -5.86 2.89 -12.09
C THR A 117 -6.53 2.68 -10.73
N TYR A 118 -7.23 1.54 -10.56
CA TYR A 118 -7.83 1.14 -9.29
C TYR A 118 -6.77 1.07 -8.20
N VAL A 119 -5.65 0.40 -8.46
CA VAL A 119 -4.57 0.22 -7.50
C VAL A 119 -3.94 1.56 -7.12
N ARG A 120 -3.62 2.40 -8.10
CA ARG A 120 -3.07 3.74 -7.88
C ARG A 120 -3.94 4.55 -6.91
N ARG A 121 -5.26 4.55 -7.14
CA ARG A 121 -6.22 5.29 -6.31
C ARG A 121 -6.27 4.74 -4.88
N ASN A 122 -6.40 3.43 -4.72
CA ASN A 122 -6.56 2.81 -3.40
C ASN A 122 -5.27 2.83 -2.58
N VAL A 123 -4.10 2.62 -3.20
CA VAL A 123 -2.79 2.75 -2.52
C VAL A 123 -2.61 4.18 -1.98
N THR A 124 -3.01 5.19 -2.76
CA THR A 124 -2.96 6.60 -2.31
C THR A 124 -3.83 6.83 -1.08
N GLU A 125 -5.07 6.32 -1.08
CA GLU A 125 -5.99 6.48 0.05
C GLU A 125 -5.52 5.73 1.30
N VAL A 126 -4.98 4.52 1.15
CA VAL A 126 -4.39 3.77 2.27
C VAL A 126 -3.19 4.50 2.85
N ILE A 127 -2.28 5.03 2.02
CA ILE A 127 -1.11 5.78 2.52
C ILE A 127 -1.57 7.05 3.24
N ARG A 128 -2.53 7.80 2.68
CA ARG A 128 -3.11 8.98 3.32
C ARG A 128 -3.79 8.64 4.64
N PHE A 129 -4.46 7.50 4.71
CA PHE A 129 -5.02 6.99 5.95
C PHE A 129 -3.90 6.74 6.98
N LEU A 130 -2.87 5.96 6.63
CA LEU A 130 -1.75 5.69 7.54
C LEU A 130 -1.03 6.97 8.00
N MET A 131 -0.85 7.95 7.10
CA MET A 131 -0.26 9.25 7.45
C MET A 131 -1.00 10.00 8.55
N LYS A 132 -2.32 9.80 8.70
CA LYS A 132 -3.10 10.44 9.77
C LYS A 132 -2.85 9.82 11.15
N TYR A 133 -2.38 8.58 11.19
CA TYR A 133 -2.20 7.79 12.42
C TYR A 133 -0.73 7.41 12.64
N ALA A 134 0.18 7.97 11.84
CA ALA A 134 1.61 7.71 11.83
C ALA A 134 2.38 8.42 12.95
#